data_AF-A0A6V8M1P3-F1
#
_entry.id   AF-A0A6V8M1P3-F1
#
_cell.length_a   1.000
_cell.length_b   1.000
_cell.length_c   1.000
_cell.angle_alpha   90.00
_cell.angle_beta   90.00
_cell.angle_gamma   90.00
#
_symmetry.space_group_name_H-M   'P 1'
#
loop_
_entity.id
_entity.type
_entity.pdbx_description
1 polymer ?
#
loop_
_entity_poly.entity_id
_entity_poly.type
_entity_poly.pdbx_seq_one_letter_code
_entity_poly.pdbx_strand_id
1 'polypeptide(L)'
;MAAKKAKTGDAAENETSAASSVTGKVEEFKEFLELSKVEIKKVTWPTKRETITTSVAVLVLVVVMTLFLGIVDLGLSKLIEYILS
;
A
#
# COMPACT_ATOMS: atom_id res chain seq x y z
N MET A 1 71.68 -15.74 -3.66
CA MET A 1 71.16 -16.48 -2.50
C MET A 1 70.34 -15.51 -1.66
N ALA A 2 69.08 -15.87 -1.34
CA ALA A 2 68.27 -15.52 -0.17
C ALA A 2 68.36 -14.07 0.39
N ALA A 3 67.31 -13.30 0.68
CA ALA A 3 65.92 -13.57 1.02
C ALA A 3 65.24 -12.17 1.08
N LYS A 4 64.00 -11.99 0.60
CA LYS A 4 62.75 -12.04 1.40
C LYS A 4 62.26 -10.69 1.94
N LYS A 5 60.96 -10.46 1.67
CA LYS A 5 59.97 -9.59 2.35
C LYS A 5 60.04 -8.09 2.09
N ALA A 6 58.96 -7.31 2.07
CA ALA A 6 57.51 -7.49 1.93
C ALA A 6 56.90 -6.15 2.40
N LYS A 7 56.12 -5.49 1.55
CA LYS A 7 54.90 -4.74 1.88
C LYS A 7 54.45 -4.06 0.58
N THR A 8 53.38 -4.49 -0.08
CA THR A 8 51.98 -4.41 0.40
C THR A 8 51.70 -2.98 0.86
N GLY A 9 50.90 -2.19 0.18
CA GLY A 9 50.08 -2.43 -0.98
C GLY A 9 49.39 -1.10 -1.24
N ASP A 10 49.43 -0.64 -2.48
CA ASP A 10 48.68 0.51 -2.95
C ASP A 10 48.30 0.19 -4.40
N ALA A 11 47.30 -0.68 -4.51
CA ALA A 11 46.80 -1.19 -5.78
C ALA A 11 45.40 -1.80 -5.55
N ALA A 12 44.54 -1.06 -4.87
CA ALA A 12 43.14 -1.44 -4.67
C ALA A 12 42.25 -0.19 -4.73
N GLU A 13 42.48 0.65 -5.75
CA GLU A 13 41.63 1.78 -6.09
C GLU A 13 41.05 1.55 -7.50
N ASN A 14 40.31 0.45 -7.63
CA ASN A 14 39.41 0.13 -8.73
C ASN A 14 38.67 -1.12 -8.27
N GLU A 15 37.40 -1.34 -8.65
CA GLU A 15 36.51 -2.44 -8.18
C GLU A 15 35.58 -2.10 -6.98
N THR A 16 35.10 -0.86 -6.83
CA THR A 16 33.98 -0.56 -5.88
C THR A 16 33.00 0.47 -6.44
N SER A 17 32.53 0.29 -7.69
CA SER A 17 31.51 1.18 -8.28
C SER A 17 30.20 0.49 -8.66
N ALA A 18 30.12 -0.84 -8.70
CA ALA A 18 28.88 -1.55 -9.02
C ALA A 18 28.11 -2.04 -7.78
N ALA A 19 28.82 -2.50 -6.74
CA ALA A 19 28.23 -2.96 -5.47
C ALA A 19 27.70 -1.82 -4.57
N SER A 20 28.16 -0.59 -4.82
CA SER A 20 27.69 0.62 -4.13
C SER A 20 26.28 1.05 -4.58
N SER A 21 25.84 0.66 -5.78
CA SER A 21 24.52 1.04 -6.31
C SER A 21 23.35 0.28 -5.69
N VAL A 22 23.56 -0.96 -5.25
CA VAL A 22 22.54 -1.78 -4.58
C VAL A 22 22.60 -1.54 -3.07
N THR A 23 23.80 -1.51 -2.49
CA THR A 23 23.98 -1.23 -1.06
C THR A 23 23.53 0.19 -0.70
N GLY A 24 23.89 1.20 -1.50
CA GLY A 24 23.44 2.58 -1.30
C GLY A 24 21.92 2.77 -1.43
N LYS A 25 21.27 2.06 -2.37
CA LYS A 25 19.80 2.05 -2.48
C LYS A 25 19.14 1.36 -1.29
N VAL A 26 19.73 0.31 -0.75
CA VAL A 26 19.22 -0.38 0.45
C VAL A 26 19.33 0.55 1.67
N GLU A 27 20.43 1.29 1.81
CA GLU A 27 20.58 2.33 2.83
C GLU A 27 19.51 3.43 2.69
N GLU A 28 19.30 3.95 1.47
CA GLU A 28 18.29 4.98 1.17
C GLU A 28 16.85 4.49 1.45
N PHE A 29 16.53 3.23 1.10
CA PHE A 29 15.25 2.60 1.43
C PHE A 29 15.06 2.42 2.94
N LYS A 30 16.13 2.10 3.68
CA LYS A 30 16.07 1.92 5.13
C LYS A 30 15.81 3.25 5.83
N GLU A 31 16.45 4.32 5.37
CA GLU A 31 16.22 5.68 5.83
C GLU A 31 14.79 6.14 5.49
N PHE A 32 14.31 5.87 4.27
CA PHE A 32 12.93 6.15 3.86
C PHE A 32 11.88 5.42 4.72
N LEU A 33 12.10 4.14 5.07
CA LEU A 33 11.21 3.38 5.95
C LEU A 33 11.22 3.93 7.39
N GLU A 34 12.37 4.38 7.86
CA GLU A 34 12.50 4.99 9.19
C GLU A 34 11.73 6.31 9.27
N LEU A 35 11.87 7.17 8.25
CA LEU A 35 11.10 8.41 8.10
C LEU A 35 9.59 8.13 7.93
N SER A 36 9.22 7.15 7.11
CA SER A 36 7.82 6.75 6.88
C SER A 36 7.14 6.24 8.14
N LYS A 37 7.87 5.50 9.00
CA LYS A 37 7.36 5.03 10.30
C LYS A 37 7.06 6.18 11.25
N VAL A 38 7.85 7.25 11.21
CA VAL A 38 7.60 8.48 11.99
C VAL A 38 6.35 9.20 11.47
N GLU A 39 6.15 9.25 10.15
CA GLU A 39 4.96 9.89 9.56
C GLU A 39 3.68 9.09 9.78
N ILE A 40 3.74 7.75 9.72
CA ILE A 40 2.60 6.86 10.02
C ILE A 40 2.09 7.05 11.45
N LYS A 41 2.96 7.44 12.40
CA LYS A 41 2.54 7.78 13.78
C LYS A 41 1.72 9.07 13.86
N LYS A 42 1.83 9.97 12.87
CA LYS A 42 1.00 11.18 12.79
C LYS A 42 -0.39 10.90 12.20
N VAL A 43 -0.57 9.75 11.56
CA VAL A 43 -1.88 9.34 11.06
C VAL A 43 -2.76 8.97 12.25
N THR A 44 -3.81 9.75 12.46
CA THR A 44 -4.83 9.49 13.47
C THR A 44 -5.67 8.30 13.02
N TRP A 45 -5.27 7.10 13.43
CA TRP A 45 -6.07 5.91 13.19
C TRP A 45 -7.40 6.04 13.93
N PRO A 46 -8.53 5.95 13.19
CA PRO A 46 -9.84 6.13 13.79
C PRO A 46 -10.06 5.09 14.88
N THR A 47 -10.75 5.49 15.93
CA THR A 47 -11.08 4.55 17.00
C THR A 47 -12.07 3.52 16.47
N LYS A 48 -12.02 2.29 16.99
CA LYS A 48 -12.92 1.20 16.55
C LYS A 48 -14.40 1.60 16.60
N ARG A 49 -14.76 2.49 17.53
CA ARG A 49 -16.13 3.00 17.68
C ARG A 49 -16.53 3.88 16.50
N GLU A 50 -15.68 4.81 16.08
CA GLU A 50 -15.95 5.70 14.95
C GLU A 50 -16.05 4.91 13.64
N THR A 51 -15.15 3.95 13.42
CA THR A 51 -15.18 3.08 12.23
C THR A 51 -16.48 2.28 12.14
N ILE A 52 -16.96 1.76 13.27
CA ILE A 52 -18.22 1.01 13.30
C ILE A 52 -19.40 1.95 13.04
N THR A 53 -19.42 3.14 13.64
CA THR A 53 -20.50 4.12 13.43
C THR A 53 -20.60 4.53 11.96
N THR A 54 -19.47 4.83 11.30
CA THR A 54 -19.48 5.20 9.88
C THR A 54 -19.84 4.01 9.00
N SER A 55 -19.37 2.80 9.32
CA SER A 55 -19.72 1.58 8.58
C SER A 55 -21.20 1.26 8.69
N VAL A 56 -21.80 1.39 9.88
CA VAL A 56 -23.24 1.17 10.10
C VAL A 56 -24.07 2.19 9.33
N ALA A 57 -23.67 3.46 9.32
CA ALA A 57 -24.34 4.49 8.53
C ALA A 57 -24.36 4.14 7.02
N VAL A 58 -23.22 3.69 6.47
CA VAL A 58 -23.13 3.23 5.07
C VAL A 58 -24.00 1.99 4.85
N LEU A 59 -24.02 1.04 5.79
CA LEU A 59 -24.85 -0.16 5.71
C LEU A 59 -26.33 0.17 5.61
N VAL A 60 -26.81 1.12 6.43
CA VAL A 60 -28.19 1.61 6.37
C VAL A 60 -28.48 2.26 5.01
N LEU A 61 -27.57 3.10 4.51
CA LEU A 61 -27.73 3.73 3.19
C LEU A 61 -27.85 2.68 2.07
N VAL A 62 -27.01 1.64 2.09
CA VAL A 62 -27.04 0.56 1.10
C VAL A 62 -28.35 -0.24 1.18
N VAL A 63 -28.86 -0.51 2.38
CA VAL A 63 -30.15 -1.19 2.56
C VAL A 63 -31.28 -0.38 1.94
N VAL A 64 -31.31 0.93 2.15
CA VAL A 64 -32.33 1.80 1.54
C VAL A 64 -32.21 1.82 0.02
N MET A 65 -30.98 1.95 -0.53
CA MET A 65 -30.75 1.96 -1.97
C MET A 65 -31.16 0.64 -2.64
N THR A 66 -30.79 -0.50 -2.03
CA THR A 66 -31.11 -1.83 -2.58
C THR A 66 -32.61 -2.13 -2.52
N LEU A 67 -33.32 -1.69 -1.47
CA LEU A 67 -34.78 -1.78 -1.42
C LEU A 67 -35.43 -0.94 -2.53
N PHE A 68 -34.99 0.31 -2.70
CA PHE A 68 -35.54 1.19 -3.74
C PHE A 68 -35.30 0.61 -5.14
N LEU A 69 -34.07 0.24 -5.46
CA LEU A 69 -33.73 -0.38 -6.75
C LEU A 69 -34.53 -1.66 -6.94
N GLY A 70 -34.56 -2.56 -5.96
CA GLY A 70 -35.32 -3.81 -6.05
C GLY A 70 -36.81 -3.60 -6.36
N ILE A 71 -37.45 -2.60 -5.76
CA ILE A 71 -38.86 -2.25 -6.09
C ILE A 71 -38.97 -1.77 -7.55
N VAL A 72 -38.05 -0.92 -7.99
CA VAL A 72 -38.03 -0.37 -9.34
C VAL A 72 -37.79 -1.48 -10.37
N ASP A 73 -36.82 -2.36 -10.14
CA ASP A 73 -36.50 -3.52 -10.99
C ASP A 73 -37.69 -4.48 -11.11
N LEU A 74 -38.39 -4.76 -10.00
CA LEU A 74 -39.61 -5.58 -10.02
C LEU A 74 -40.75 -4.88 -10.77
N GLY A 75 -40.93 -3.58 -10.56
CA GLY A 75 -41.94 -2.77 -11.25
C GLY A 75 -41.71 -2.73 -12.77
N LEU A 76 -40.47 -2.50 -13.18
CA LEU A 76 -40.04 -2.53 -14.59
C LEU A 76 -40.26 -3.92 -15.20
N SER A 77 -39.85 -4.99 -14.50
CA SER A 77 -40.04 -6.36 -14.97
C SER A 77 -41.51 -6.68 -15.21
N LYS A 78 -42.39 -6.25 -14.30
CA LYS A 78 -43.85 -6.40 -14.43
C LYS A 78 -44.43 -5.57 -15.57
N LEU A 79 -43.94 -4.34 -15.77
CA LEU A 79 -44.35 -3.48 -16.87
C LEU A 79 -43.95 -4.07 -18.22
N ILE A 80 -42.74 -4.62 -18.34
CA ILE A 80 -42.26 -5.29 -19.55
C ILE A 80 -43.08 -6.56 -19.81
N GLU A 81 -43.36 -7.37 -18.78
CA GLU A 81 -44.23 -8.56 -18.88
C GLU A 81 -45.63 -8.19 -19.39
N TYR A 82 -46.21 -7.09 -18.91
CA TYR A 82 -47.50 -6.57 -19.36
C TYR A 82 -47.50 -6.07 -20.81
N ILE A 83 -46.37 -5.57 -21.31
CA ILE A 83 -46.26 -5.06 -22.70
C ILE A 83 -46.00 -6.19 -23.70
N LEU A 84 -45.25 -7.23 -23.28
CA LEU A 84 -44.89 -8.36 -24.15
C LEU A 84 -46.02 -9.41 -24.25
N SER A 85 -46.90 -9.47 -23.25
CA SER A 85 -48.11 -10.29 -23.26
C SER A 85 -49.29 -9.58 -23.89
#